data_AF-A0A326TPC0-F1
#
_entry.id   AF-A0A326TPC0-F1
#
_cell.length_a   1.000
_cell.length_b   1.000
_cell.length_c   1.000
_cell.angle_alpha   90.00
_cell.angle_beta   90.00
_cell.angle_gamma   90.00
#
_symmetry.space_group_name_H-M   'P 1'
#
loop_
_entity.id
_entity.type
_entity.pdbx_description
1 polymer ?
#
loop_
_entity_poly.entity_id
_entity_poly.type
_entity_poly.pdbx_seq_one_letter_code
_entity_poly.pdbx_strand_id
1 'polypeptide(L)'
;MCGSRSAILAGWCSRGSDGAARCRHRDSSCLGSSLAHFVRERIEKVCQKKRASIRQQAFICCAPPPCPLIFFLRLSATAGDREACYQLLREHFEQPQHALALAVASSSLWEALQRLPKAKPAAVKRVYAGLLRYLIRMSTRPTPFGLFSGIATGTLADETRLMLASSPLQGFRARPDMLALIQHTEQVQEVVTQLRVRANQTAYLAGGRLPYADTYGQQANRSISLRATSVVLKALDLAVQPIPYTELQVALLRAFPQAKPSQVERLLWQLWEHHFLISDLYPPLTDARPADYLLRKLANLQGVEALRDGLADVLQQTKALDAAGNAATVEQLYQLETVQKRLLPEEQEKALLQVDAALHLKRTALHQQIGMAAAQAAELLLRLTPFPEGLPHLREYRLFFLETYGEGVEVPLLDLLNPEMGLDAPAGYDRPPRSYPLRAGPTYPDTRSRDELLHELVTEVVNSQSMELELTEALLKRLERWSPVAEQAPLSLEIYLQVHAASREALDNGEWCAVLGPNWGSPNAGRTFGRFFDLLDEEGMRHLQQLTEREEALQPDVIFAELSYQPREARMANVALRPPLRRYEIAVGTTPSVPPERVISLNDLVVGVRNG
;
A
#
# COMPACT_ATOMS: atom_id res chain seq x y z
N MET A 1 -34.32 -19.79 -6.05
CA MET A 1 -35.08 -18.69 -5.42
C MET A 1 -34.14 -17.85 -4.58
N CYS A 2 -33.56 -16.81 -5.15
CA CYS A 2 -33.00 -15.65 -4.44
C CYS A 2 -32.69 -14.61 -5.51
N GLY A 3 -33.62 -13.66 -5.68
CA GLY A 3 -33.52 -12.57 -6.63
C GLY A 3 -32.97 -11.31 -5.97
N SER A 4 -32.05 -10.66 -6.69
CA SER A 4 -31.93 -9.21 -6.86
C SER A 4 -32.40 -8.29 -5.72
N ARG A 5 -31.46 -7.65 -5.03
CA ARG A 5 -31.65 -6.34 -4.41
C ARG A 5 -30.52 -5.40 -4.83
N SER A 6 -30.79 -4.68 -5.92
CA SER A 6 -30.12 -3.44 -6.30
C SER A 6 -31.24 -2.44 -6.60
N ALA A 7 -31.03 -1.17 -6.24
CA ALA A 7 -31.92 -0.02 -6.42
C ALA A 7 -32.91 0.26 -5.26
N ILE A 8 -32.45 1.06 -4.30
CA ILE A 8 -33.25 2.14 -3.69
C ILE A 8 -32.30 3.32 -3.54
N LEU A 9 -32.30 4.24 -4.51
CA LEU A 9 -31.83 5.63 -4.43
C LEU A 9 -32.02 6.26 -5.83
N ALA A 10 -33.28 6.44 -6.22
CA ALA A 10 -33.70 7.37 -7.26
C ALA A 10 -35.23 7.46 -7.26
N GLY A 11 -35.73 8.65 -7.01
CA GLY A 11 -37.16 8.95 -7.04
C GLY A 11 -37.57 9.56 -5.72
N TRP A 12 -37.66 10.88 -5.69
CA TRP A 12 -38.84 11.63 -5.25
C TRP A 12 -38.54 13.11 -5.51
N CYS A 13 -38.74 13.50 -6.77
CA CYS A 13 -38.85 14.90 -7.17
C CYS A 13 -39.82 14.92 -8.35
N SER A 14 -41.12 15.08 -8.05
CA SER A 14 -42.20 15.62 -8.89
C SER A 14 -43.55 15.01 -8.50
N ARG A 15 -44.35 15.80 -7.77
CA ARG A 15 -45.80 15.99 -7.91
C ARG A 15 -46.31 16.88 -6.76
N GLY A 16 -46.70 18.12 -7.07
CA GLY A 16 -47.75 18.82 -6.32
C GLY A 16 -49.09 18.11 -6.57
N SER A 17 -50.19 18.33 -5.85
CA SER A 17 -50.64 19.45 -5.01
C SER A 17 -51.78 18.95 -4.10
N ASP A 18 -52.20 19.83 -3.18
CA ASP A 18 -53.46 19.86 -2.40
C ASP A 18 -53.50 19.20 -1.01
N GLY A 19 -53.69 20.05 0.00
CA GLY A 19 -53.97 19.69 1.38
C GLY A 19 -53.66 20.81 2.37
N ALA A 20 -54.52 21.80 2.47
CA ALA A 20 -54.39 22.91 3.41
C ALA A 20 -54.55 22.45 4.87
N ALA A 21 -53.58 22.77 5.73
CA ALA A 21 -53.79 22.88 7.17
C ALA A 21 -52.81 23.90 7.78
N ARG A 22 -53.38 24.95 8.40
CA ARG A 22 -52.68 26.02 9.12
C ARG A 22 -51.96 25.47 10.35
N CYS A 23 -50.72 25.91 10.63
CA CYS A 23 -50.30 26.33 11.99
C CYS A 23 -48.94 27.07 12.02
N ARG A 24 -49.04 28.37 12.33
CA ARG A 24 -48.16 29.27 13.12
C ARG A 24 -46.65 29.39 12.81
N HIS A 25 -46.30 30.58 12.31
CA HIS A 25 -45.00 31.23 12.44
C HIS A 25 -44.46 31.25 13.88
N ARG A 26 -43.18 30.93 14.05
CA ARG A 26 -42.27 31.59 15.02
C ARG A 26 -40.87 31.68 14.42
N ASP A 27 -40.33 32.89 14.47
CA ASP A 27 -39.02 33.29 13.95
C ASP A 27 -37.87 32.55 14.65
N SER A 28 -36.93 32.03 13.85
CA SER A 28 -35.69 31.39 14.30
C SER A 28 -34.49 31.83 13.44
N SER A 29 -34.35 33.13 13.21
CA SER A 29 -33.27 33.70 12.38
C SER A 29 -32.28 34.63 13.12
N CYS A 30 -32.34 34.73 14.45
CA CYS A 30 -31.45 35.64 15.21
C CYS A 30 -30.55 34.96 16.27
N LEU A 31 -30.55 33.63 16.42
CA LEU A 31 -29.74 32.93 17.44
C LEU A 31 -28.47 32.25 16.91
N GLY A 32 -28.28 32.15 15.58
CA GLY A 32 -27.16 31.42 14.97
C GLY A 32 -25.83 32.17 14.90
N SER A 33 -25.84 33.51 14.77
CA SER A 33 -24.61 34.29 14.56
C SER A 33 -23.85 34.60 15.85
N SER A 34 -24.56 34.80 16.98
CA SER A 34 -23.95 35.08 18.28
C SER A 34 -23.33 33.83 18.93
N LEU A 35 -23.94 32.65 18.73
CA LEU A 35 -23.42 31.38 19.24
C LEU A 35 -22.17 30.92 18.47
N ALA A 36 -22.13 31.10 17.15
CA ALA A 36 -20.99 30.77 16.31
C ALA A 36 -19.73 31.60 16.66
N HIS A 37 -19.90 32.88 16.99
CA HIS A 37 -18.78 33.75 17.39
C HIS A 37 -18.27 33.41 18.81
N PHE A 38 -19.16 33.08 19.74
CA PHE A 38 -18.80 32.71 21.13
C PHE A 38 -18.16 31.32 21.20
N VAL A 39 -18.57 30.39 20.33
CA VAL A 39 -17.95 29.08 20.16
C VAL A 39 -16.57 29.20 19.49
N ARG A 40 -16.38 30.08 18.49
CA ARG A 40 -15.07 30.38 17.87
C ARG A 40 -14.02 30.84 18.91
N GLU A 41 -14.36 31.81 19.75
CA GLU A 41 -13.42 32.37 20.74
C GLU A 41 -13.07 31.38 21.87
N ARG A 42 -14.01 30.52 22.27
CA ARG A 42 -13.77 29.48 23.30
C ARG A 42 -13.00 28.29 22.73
N ILE A 43 -13.22 27.93 21.46
CA ILE A 43 -12.41 26.92 20.77
C ILE A 43 -10.98 27.44 20.60
N GLU A 44 -10.74 28.67 20.17
CA GLU A 44 -9.38 29.23 20.08
C GLU A 44 -8.64 29.26 21.44
N LYS A 45 -9.31 29.69 22.51
CA LYS A 45 -8.70 29.80 23.85
C LYS A 45 -8.50 28.46 24.57
N VAL A 46 -9.32 27.44 24.29
CA VAL A 46 -9.14 26.07 24.84
C VAL A 46 -8.15 25.26 24.00
N CYS A 47 -8.07 25.51 22.69
CA CYS A 47 -7.15 24.82 21.79
C CYS A 47 -5.67 25.22 22.00
N GLN A 48 -5.39 26.48 22.37
CA GLN A 48 -4.00 26.95 22.55
C GLN A 48 -3.29 26.36 23.78
N LYS A 49 -4.00 25.85 24.80
CA LYS A 49 -3.38 25.46 26.08
C LYS A 49 -3.09 23.96 26.26
N LYS A 50 -3.46 23.08 25.32
CA LYS A 50 -3.15 21.64 25.39
C LYS A 50 -2.83 20.92 24.06
N ARG A 51 -2.90 21.59 22.90
CA ARG A 51 -2.63 20.94 21.59
C ARG A 51 -1.17 21.12 21.16
N ALA A 52 -0.29 20.27 21.68
CA ALA A 52 1.15 20.37 21.40
C ALA A 52 1.83 19.07 20.96
N SER A 53 1.12 17.97 20.67
CA SER A 53 1.78 16.72 20.29
C SER A 53 1.90 16.49 18.78
N ILE A 54 0.92 16.86 17.96
CA ILE A 54 0.91 16.55 16.52
C ILE A 54 1.24 17.79 15.69
N ARG A 55 2.46 17.86 15.15
CA ARG A 55 2.89 18.91 14.20
C ARG A 55 2.59 18.47 12.77
N GLN A 56 2.00 19.34 11.97
CA GLN A 56 1.73 19.12 10.54
C GLN A 56 2.77 19.83 9.68
N GLN A 57 3.10 19.27 8.51
CA GLN A 57 4.19 19.82 7.68
C GLN A 57 3.86 19.87 6.20
N ALA A 58 3.32 18.79 5.65
CA ALA A 58 2.97 18.71 4.23
C ALA A 58 1.74 17.83 4.05
N PHE A 59 1.06 17.99 2.92
CA PHE A 59 0.04 17.06 2.47
C PHE A 59 0.42 16.52 1.11
N ILE A 60 -0.10 15.35 0.78
CA ILE A 60 -0.06 14.82 -0.58
C ILE A 60 -1.50 14.75 -1.07
N CYS A 61 -1.73 15.42 -2.20
CA CYS A 61 -3.02 15.40 -2.87
C CYS A 61 -3.08 14.22 -3.81
N CYS A 62 -4.17 13.47 -3.70
CA CYS A 62 -4.58 12.53 -4.72
C CYS A 62 -5.85 13.09 -5.36
N ALA A 63 -5.84 13.28 -6.67
CA ALA A 63 -7.00 13.76 -7.40
C ALA A 63 -7.16 12.98 -8.71
N PRO A 64 -8.40 12.69 -9.13
CA PRO A 64 -8.63 12.39 -10.52
C PRO A 64 -8.31 13.62 -11.39
N PRO A 65 -7.95 13.44 -12.67
CA PRO A 65 -7.99 14.54 -13.63
C PRO A 65 -9.42 15.12 -13.67
N PRO A 66 -9.63 16.43 -13.91
CA PRO A 66 -10.91 17.11 -13.66
C PRO A 66 -11.93 16.96 -14.81
N CYS A 67 -11.46 16.61 -16.01
CA CYS A 67 -12.26 16.42 -17.23
C CYS A 67 -13.46 15.43 -17.09
N PRO A 68 -13.37 14.34 -16.33
CA PRO A 68 -14.42 13.33 -16.22
C PRO A 68 -15.65 13.76 -15.41
N LEU A 69 -15.57 14.69 -14.44
CA LEU A 69 -16.73 15.05 -13.61
C LEU A 69 -17.79 15.85 -14.39
N ILE A 70 -17.37 16.83 -15.18
CA ILE A 70 -18.27 17.58 -16.06
C ILE A 70 -18.90 16.63 -17.09
N PHE A 71 -18.12 15.68 -17.59
CA PHE A 71 -18.58 14.67 -18.52
C PHE A 71 -19.58 13.69 -17.87
N PHE A 72 -19.34 13.27 -16.62
CA PHE A 72 -20.26 12.44 -15.85
C PHE A 72 -21.62 13.12 -15.64
N LEU A 73 -21.61 14.42 -15.31
CA LEU A 73 -22.84 15.21 -15.20
C LEU A 73 -23.58 15.30 -16.54
N ARG A 74 -22.88 15.47 -17.67
CA ARG A 74 -23.49 15.41 -19.01
C ARG A 74 -24.07 14.05 -19.34
N LEU A 75 -23.37 12.96 -18.99
CA LEU A 75 -23.85 11.59 -19.22
C LEU A 75 -25.13 11.29 -18.41
N SER A 76 -25.26 11.87 -17.21
CA SER A 76 -26.48 11.70 -16.40
C SER A 76 -27.72 12.31 -17.08
N ALA A 77 -27.55 13.37 -17.88
CA ALA A 77 -28.63 13.98 -18.65
C ALA A 77 -29.12 13.09 -19.80
N THR A 78 -28.30 12.13 -20.27
CA THR A 78 -28.69 11.15 -21.30
C THR A 78 -29.26 9.85 -20.71
N ALA A 79 -29.49 9.75 -19.40
CA ALA A 79 -29.88 8.49 -18.75
C ALA A 79 -31.18 7.85 -19.30
N GLY A 80 -32.06 8.64 -19.92
CA GLY A 80 -33.27 8.15 -20.60
C GLY A 80 -33.03 7.60 -22.02
N ASP A 81 -31.88 7.86 -22.63
CA ASP A 81 -31.51 7.42 -23.98
C ASP A 81 -30.20 6.62 -23.94
N ARG A 82 -30.34 5.31 -24.12
CA ARG A 82 -29.22 4.38 -24.08
C ARG A 82 -28.25 4.59 -25.24
N GLU A 83 -28.73 4.94 -26.43
CA GLU A 83 -27.86 5.09 -27.60
C GLU A 83 -27.04 6.38 -27.47
N ALA A 84 -27.67 7.46 -27.01
CA ALA A 84 -26.96 8.69 -26.69
C ALA A 84 -25.89 8.48 -25.59
N CYS A 85 -26.20 7.71 -24.54
CA CYS A 85 -25.20 7.33 -23.52
C CYS A 85 -24.02 6.57 -24.12
N TYR A 86 -24.28 5.61 -25.00
CA TYR A 86 -23.25 4.80 -25.64
C TYR A 86 -22.37 5.65 -26.55
N GLN A 87 -22.96 6.51 -27.36
CA GLN A 87 -22.23 7.43 -28.22
C GLN A 87 -21.31 8.34 -27.40
N LEU A 88 -21.81 8.97 -26.34
CA LEU A 88 -21.01 9.83 -25.47
C LEU A 88 -19.84 9.06 -24.85
N LEU A 89 -20.10 7.87 -24.26
CA LEU A 89 -19.03 7.06 -23.67
C LEU A 89 -17.95 6.70 -24.70
N ARG A 90 -18.35 6.37 -25.92
CA ARG A 90 -17.42 6.05 -26.99
C ARG A 90 -16.57 7.27 -27.37
N GLU A 91 -17.20 8.42 -27.63
CA GLU A 91 -16.50 9.67 -27.96
C GLU A 91 -15.50 10.08 -26.87
N HIS A 92 -15.83 9.86 -25.60
CA HIS A 92 -14.93 10.14 -24.48
C HIS A 92 -13.67 9.27 -24.52
N PHE A 93 -13.82 7.97 -24.71
CA PHE A 93 -12.70 7.02 -24.75
C PHE A 93 -11.98 6.96 -26.10
N GLU A 94 -12.51 7.58 -27.16
CA GLU A 94 -11.79 7.81 -28.42
C GLU A 94 -10.78 8.97 -28.31
N GLN A 95 -10.85 9.81 -27.26
CA GLN A 95 -9.84 10.83 -27.00
C GLN A 95 -8.50 10.16 -26.61
N PRO A 96 -7.36 10.56 -27.21
CA PRO A 96 -6.09 9.84 -27.05
C PRO A 96 -5.67 9.56 -25.60
N GLN A 97 -5.81 10.55 -24.71
CA GLN A 97 -5.41 10.44 -23.30
C GLN A 97 -6.31 9.46 -22.52
N HIS A 98 -7.61 9.44 -22.81
CA HIS A 98 -8.56 8.53 -22.16
C HIS A 98 -8.45 7.10 -22.73
N ALA A 99 -8.18 6.97 -24.04
CA ALA A 99 -7.85 5.72 -24.69
C ALA A 99 -6.63 5.07 -24.03
N LEU A 100 -5.54 5.84 -23.87
CA LEU A 100 -4.33 5.38 -23.19
C LEU A 100 -4.61 4.99 -21.74
N ALA A 101 -5.33 5.83 -20.98
CA ALA A 101 -5.69 5.53 -19.60
C ALA A 101 -6.50 4.23 -19.47
N LEU A 102 -7.44 4.00 -20.39
CA LEU A 102 -8.23 2.77 -20.45
C LEU A 102 -7.37 1.56 -20.83
N ALA A 103 -6.48 1.69 -21.80
CA ALA A 103 -5.59 0.61 -22.23
C ALA A 103 -4.61 0.20 -21.12
N VAL A 104 -4.02 1.18 -20.41
CA VAL A 104 -3.16 0.95 -19.23
C VAL A 104 -3.92 0.19 -18.14
N ALA A 105 -5.16 0.57 -17.87
CA ALA A 105 -5.95 -0.09 -16.81
C ALA A 105 -6.51 -1.46 -17.24
N SER A 106 -6.84 -1.63 -18.53
CA SER A 106 -7.56 -2.77 -19.05
C SER A 106 -7.45 -2.89 -20.58
N SER A 107 -6.31 -3.36 -21.08
CA SER A 107 -6.08 -3.64 -22.51
C SER A 107 -7.20 -4.48 -23.15
N SER A 108 -7.69 -5.51 -22.44
CA SER A 108 -8.81 -6.35 -22.92
C SER A 108 -10.13 -5.59 -23.14
N LEU A 109 -10.40 -4.54 -22.37
CA LEU A 109 -11.61 -3.72 -22.53
C LEU A 109 -11.43 -2.74 -23.69
N TRP A 110 -10.23 -2.17 -23.84
CA TRP A 110 -9.89 -1.38 -25.01
C TRP A 110 -10.03 -2.18 -26.30
N GLU A 111 -9.49 -3.41 -26.36
CA GLU A 111 -9.66 -4.30 -27.51
C GLU A 111 -11.13 -4.62 -27.79
N ALA A 112 -11.92 -4.86 -26.74
CA ALA A 112 -13.35 -5.13 -26.88
C ALA A 112 -14.12 -3.90 -27.42
N LEU A 113 -13.71 -2.68 -27.05
CA LEU A 113 -14.23 -1.43 -27.59
C LEU A 113 -13.96 -1.33 -29.11
N GLN A 114 -12.74 -1.64 -29.55
CA GLN A 114 -12.36 -1.63 -30.97
C GLN A 114 -13.12 -2.68 -31.81
N ARG A 115 -13.53 -3.79 -31.18
CA ARG A 115 -14.29 -4.87 -31.84
C ARG A 115 -15.81 -4.68 -31.82
N LEU A 116 -16.34 -3.61 -31.22
CA LEU A 116 -17.77 -3.35 -31.11
C LEU A 116 -18.57 -3.44 -32.42
N PRO A 117 -18.08 -2.98 -33.58
CA PRO A 117 -18.84 -3.04 -34.84
C PRO A 117 -19.28 -4.47 -35.23
N LYS A 118 -18.59 -5.50 -34.72
CA LYS A 118 -18.88 -6.92 -35.00
C LYS A 118 -19.44 -7.67 -33.79
N ALA A 119 -19.75 -6.97 -32.69
CA ALA A 119 -20.09 -7.58 -31.42
C ALA A 119 -21.59 -7.91 -31.30
N LYS A 120 -21.90 -9.02 -30.59
CA LYS A 120 -23.29 -9.37 -30.23
C LYS A 120 -23.86 -8.40 -29.19
N PRO A 121 -25.18 -8.16 -29.11
CA PRO A 121 -25.77 -7.18 -28.19
C PRO A 121 -25.39 -7.32 -26.71
N ALA A 122 -25.26 -8.56 -26.22
CA ALA A 122 -24.83 -8.83 -24.85
C ALA A 122 -23.37 -8.38 -24.57
N ALA A 123 -22.49 -8.53 -25.56
CA ALA A 123 -21.11 -8.07 -25.47
C ALA A 123 -21.04 -6.53 -25.49
N VAL A 124 -21.84 -5.88 -26.34
CA VAL A 124 -21.98 -4.42 -26.40
C VAL A 124 -22.35 -3.85 -25.02
N LYS A 125 -23.40 -4.39 -24.39
CA LYS A 125 -23.82 -3.97 -23.04
C LYS A 125 -22.71 -4.14 -22.00
N ARG A 126 -21.94 -5.23 -22.07
CA ARG A 126 -20.83 -5.50 -21.15
C ARG A 126 -19.69 -4.50 -21.31
N VAL A 127 -19.32 -4.17 -22.55
CA VAL A 127 -18.29 -3.17 -22.85
C VAL A 127 -18.68 -1.81 -22.31
N TYR A 128 -19.87 -1.31 -22.65
CA TYR A 128 -20.32 0.01 -22.16
C TYR A 128 -20.50 0.06 -20.64
N ALA A 129 -20.94 -1.03 -20.00
CA ALA A 129 -20.95 -1.11 -18.54
C ALA A 129 -19.52 -1.03 -17.95
N GLY A 130 -18.53 -1.59 -18.63
CA GLY A 130 -17.12 -1.44 -18.28
C GLY A 130 -16.62 0.00 -18.44
N LEU A 131 -16.90 0.63 -19.58
CA LEU A 131 -16.56 2.03 -19.84
C LEU A 131 -17.17 2.96 -18.78
N LEU A 132 -18.45 2.76 -18.44
CA LEU A 132 -19.11 3.54 -17.40
C LEU A 132 -18.42 3.39 -16.04
N ARG A 133 -18.02 2.17 -15.64
CA ARG A 133 -17.27 1.97 -14.38
C ARG A 133 -15.94 2.71 -14.37
N TYR A 134 -15.21 2.70 -15.49
CA TYR A 134 -13.95 3.42 -15.60
C TYR A 134 -14.14 4.93 -15.63
N LEU A 135 -15.16 5.44 -16.32
CA LEU A 135 -15.52 6.85 -16.26
C LEU A 135 -15.87 7.28 -14.83
N ILE A 136 -16.70 6.51 -14.10
CA ILE A 136 -17.03 6.79 -12.70
C ILE A 136 -15.75 6.84 -11.87
N ARG A 137 -14.85 5.87 -12.05
CA ARG A 137 -13.56 5.84 -11.34
C ARG A 137 -12.74 7.11 -11.62
N MET A 138 -12.58 7.45 -12.90
CA MET A 138 -11.87 8.65 -13.35
C MET A 138 -12.50 9.95 -12.84
N SER A 139 -13.78 9.94 -12.46
CA SER A 139 -14.50 11.14 -12.03
C SER A 139 -14.54 11.32 -10.52
N THR A 140 -14.53 10.21 -9.76
CA THR A 140 -14.93 10.21 -8.34
C THR A 140 -13.92 9.58 -7.41
N ARG A 141 -12.99 8.76 -7.92
CA ARG A 141 -12.10 7.97 -7.07
C ARG A 141 -10.67 8.51 -7.14
N PRO A 142 -10.20 9.24 -6.10
CA PRO A 142 -8.86 9.80 -6.08
C PRO A 142 -7.76 8.76 -5.86
N THR A 143 -8.08 7.47 -5.61
CA THR A 143 -7.06 6.43 -5.34
C THR A 143 -6.15 6.17 -6.56
N PRO A 144 -4.84 6.47 -6.47
CA PRO A 144 -3.90 6.36 -7.60
C PRO A 144 -3.93 5.00 -8.29
N PHE A 145 -4.17 4.99 -9.59
CA PHE A 145 -4.24 3.79 -10.42
C PHE A 145 -4.10 4.13 -11.89
N GLY A 146 -2.97 3.73 -12.50
CA GLY A 146 -2.67 4.02 -13.89
C GLY A 146 -2.68 5.53 -14.14
N LEU A 147 -3.39 5.93 -15.19
CA LEU A 147 -3.55 7.34 -15.59
C LEU A 147 -4.89 7.95 -15.15
N PHE A 148 -5.68 7.25 -14.32
CA PHE A 148 -6.99 7.75 -13.87
C PHE A 148 -6.92 8.69 -12.66
N SER A 149 -5.78 8.69 -11.96
CA SER A 149 -5.51 9.58 -10.84
C SER A 149 -4.01 9.61 -10.64
N GLY A 150 -3.52 10.74 -10.14
CA GLY A 150 -2.11 10.91 -9.83
C GLY A 150 -1.92 11.42 -8.42
N ILE A 151 -0.65 11.68 -8.11
CA ILE A 151 -0.20 12.22 -6.84
C ILE A 151 0.52 13.55 -7.06
N ALA A 152 0.41 14.47 -6.11
CA ALA A 152 1.25 15.66 -6.04
C ALA A 152 1.42 16.12 -4.59
N THR A 153 2.55 16.77 -4.33
CA THR A 153 2.89 17.36 -3.04
C THR A 153 2.25 18.74 -2.89
N GLY A 154 1.92 19.10 -1.65
CA GLY A 154 1.44 20.43 -1.32
C GLY A 154 1.79 20.88 0.09
N THR A 155 1.61 22.17 0.33
CA THR A 155 2.04 22.88 1.53
C THR A 155 0.87 23.53 2.26
N LEU A 156 0.95 23.57 3.59
CA LEU A 156 -0.01 24.31 4.39
C LEU A 156 0.41 25.78 4.46
N ALA A 157 -0.54 26.69 4.30
CA ALA A 157 -0.32 28.14 4.31
C ALA A 157 -1.53 28.87 4.94
N ASP A 158 -1.43 30.21 5.05
CA ASP A 158 -2.54 31.04 5.56
C ASP A 158 -3.65 31.30 4.53
N GLU A 159 -3.46 30.89 3.26
CA GLU A 159 -4.45 31.08 2.19
C GLU A 159 -4.48 29.86 1.26
N THR A 160 -5.68 29.47 0.82
CA THR A 160 -5.87 28.39 -0.15
C THR A 160 -5.61 28.90 -1.56
N ARG A 161 -4.49 28.46 -2.16
CA ARG A 161 -4.14 28.77 -3.55
C ARG A 161 -4.14 27.54 -4.46
N LEU A 162 -4.38 26.34 -3.91
CA LEU A 162 -4.38 25.06 -4.62
C LEU A 162 -5.12 25.15 -5.96
N MET A 163 -4.43 24.77 -7.03
CA MET A 163 -4.97 24.86 -8.39
C MET A 163 -4.37 23.77 -9.26
N LEU A 164 -5.22 22.92 -9.82
CA LEU A 164 -4.85 21.93 -10.82
C LEU A 164 -4.61 22.61 -12.18
N ALA A 165 -3.59 22.17 -12.92
CA ALA A 165 -3.36 22.63 -14.27
C ALA A 165 -4.46 22.12 -15.23
N SER A 166 -4.60 22.80 -16.37
CA SER A 166 -5.53 22.43 -17.43
C SER A 166 -5.18 21.08 -18.07
N SER A 167 -3.88 20.77 -18.17
CA SER A 167 -3.39 19.42 -18.40
C SER A 167 -3.05 18.82 -17.03
N PRO A 168 -3.91 17.96 -16.48
CA PRO A 168 -3.87 17.59 -15.07
C PRO A 168 -2.75 16.61 -14.72
N LEU A 169 -2.21 15.88 -15.70
CA LEU A 169 -1.05 15.01 -15.51
C LEU A 169 0.20 15.76 -15.96
N GLN A 170 1.18 15.85 -15.06
CA GLN A 170 2.51 16.40 -15.36
C GLN A 170 3.33 15.41 -16.17
N GLY A 171 3.19 14.13 -15.82
CA GLY A 171 3.86 13.00 -16.43
C GLY A 171 3.41 11.71 -15.75
N PHE A 172 3.92 10.60 -16.23
CA PHE A 172 3.75 9.30 -15.60
C PHE A 172 5.06 8.52 -15.71
N ARG A 173 5.11 7.42 -14.96
CA ARG A 173 6.19 6.45 -14.99
C ARG A 173 5.62 5.07 -15.20
N ALA A 174 6.05 4.41 -16.27
CA ALA A 174 5.83 3.01 -16.54
C ALA A 174 6.96 2.17 -15.93
N ARG A 175 6.60 1.03 -15.33
CA ARG A 175 7.55 0.06 -14.77
C ARG A 175 7.18 -1.34 -15.25
N PRO A 176 8.08 -2.05 -15.97
CA PRO A 176 7.86 -3.45 -16.31
C PRO A 176 7.88 -4.31 -15.04
N ASP A 177 6.93 -5.24 -14.95
CA ASP A 177 6.96 -6.30 -13.95
C ASP A 177 8.06 -7.29 -14.31
N MET A 178 8.94 -7.55 -13.34
CA MET A 178 10.14 -8.35 -13.52
C MET A 178 10.06 -9.72 -12.87
N LEU A 179 9.04 -10.00 -12.04
CA LEU A 179 9.06 -11.22 -11.24
C LEU A 179 9.07 -12.47 -12.11
N ALA A 180 8.19 -12.51 -13.10
CA ALA A 180 8.13 -13.64 -14.04
C ALA A 180 9.45 -13.82 -14.79
N LEU A 181 10.15 -12.71 -15.10
CA LEU A 181 11.44 -12.75 -15.78
C LEU A 181 12.54 -13.35 -14.89
N ILE A 182 12.59 -12.92 -13.63
CA ILE A 182 13.51 -13.47 -12.62
C ILE A 182 13.24 -14.96 -12.46
N GLN A 183 11.98 -15.36 -12.24
CA GLN A 183 11.59 -16.75 -12.08
C GLN A 183 11.95 -17.61 -13.31
N HIS A 184 11.76 -17.09 -14.52
CA HIS A 184 12.15 -17.78 -15.75
C HIS A 184 13.67 -17.96 -15.84
N THR A 185 14.44 -16.92 -15.48
CA THR A 185 15.91 -16.97 -15.42
C THR A 185 16.40 -18.05 -14.45
N GLU A 186 15.73 -18.15 -13.29
CA GLU A 186 16.06 -19.07 -12.20
C GLU A 186 15.74 -20.55 -12.48
N GLN A 187 15.05 -20.85 -13.59
CA GLN A 187 14.75 -22.23 -14.04
C GLN A 187 15.94 -22.88 -14.75
N VAL A 188 16.90 -22.10 -15.24
CA VAL A 188 18.04 -22.60 -16.02
C VAL A 188 19.23 -22.85 -15.10
N GLN A 189 19.57 -24.11 -14.86
CA GLN A 189 20.63 -24.50 -13.93
C GLN A 189 21.99 -23.89 -14.30
N GLU A 190 22.31 -23.83 -15.60
CA GLU A 190 23.53 -23.22 -16.13
C GLU A 190 23.62 -21.73 -15.79
N VAL A 191 22.49 -21.04 -15.65
CA VAL A 191 22.45 -19.63 -15.23
C VAL A 191 22.63 -19.53 -13.72
N VAL A 192 21.92 -20.37 -12.95
CA VAL A 192 21.99 -20.37 -11.47
C VAL A 192 23.40 -20.63 -10.96
N THR A 193 24.18 -21.50 -11.62
CA THR A 193 25.57 -21.78 -11.23
C THR A 193 26.50 -20.57 -11.38
N GLN A 194 26.10 -19.54 -12.12
CA GLN A 194 26.84 -18.29 -12.29
C GLN A 194 26.44 -17.22 -11.25
N LEU A 195 25.35 -17.43 -10.49
CA LEU A 195 24.82 -16.47 -9.54
C LEU A 195 25.55 -16.50 -8.19
N ARG A 196 25.34 -15.42 -7.41
CA ARG A 196 25.58 -15.46 -5.97
C ARG A 196 24.31 -15.96 -5.30
N VAL A 197 24.46 -16.93 -4.42
CA VAL A 197 23.38 -17.51 -3.64
C VAL A 197 23.61 -17.25 -2.16
N ARG A 198 22.52 -17.22 -1.40
CA ARG A 198 22.55 -17.24 0.06
C ARG A 198 21.50 -18.19 0.61
N ALA A 199 21.68 -18.62 1.85
CA ALA A 199 20.64 -19.30 2.60
C ALA A 199 19.43 -18.37 2.76
N ASN A 200 18.24 -18.91 2.54
CA ASN A 200 16.99 -18.19 2.76
C ASN A 200 16.86 -17.85 4.26
N GLN A 201 16.79 -16.57 4.59
CA GLN A 201 16.82 -16.09 5.97
C GLN A 201 15.58 -16.47 6.78
N THR A 202 14.52 -16.95 6.12
CA THR A 202 13.29 -17.42 6.78
C THR A 202 13.28 -18.94 7.01
N ALA A 203 14.29 -19.67 6.53
CA ALA A 203 14.42 -21.09 6.78
C ALA A 203 14.76 -21.35 8.25
N TYR A 204 14.03 -22.26 8.89
CA TYR A 204 14.25 -22.64 10.29
C TYR A 204 14.27 -24.17 10.43
N LEU A 205 14.84 -24.65 11.54
CA LEU A 205 14.91 -26.07 11.88
C LEU A 205 13.76 -26.44 12.83
N ALA A 206 13.05 -27.53 12.51
CA ALA A 206 12.04 -28.16 13.36
C ALA A 206 12.10 -29.69 13.23
N GLY A 207 12.31 -30.41 14.32
CA GLY A 207 12.21 -31.87 14.40
C GLY A 207 13.32 -32.58 13.65
N GLY A 208 14.50 -31.96 13.57
CA GLY A 208 15.61 -32.43 12.73
C GLY A 208 15.35 -32.29 11.22
N ARG A 209 14.39 -31.44 10.84
CA ARG A 209 14.01 -31.16 9.46
C ARG A 209 13.91 -29.66 9.23
N LEU A 210 14.12 -29.26 7.99
CA LEU A 210 13.81 -27.91 7.52
C LEU A 210 12.39 -27.97 6.96
N PRO A 211 11.36 -27.54 7.71
CA PRO A 211 10.07 -27.23 7.12
C PRO A 211 10.28 -26.20 6.01
N TYR A 212 9.48 -26.32 4.96
CA TYR A 212 9.47 -25.48 3.77
C TYR A 212 9.88 -24.02 4.02
N ALA A 213 10.81 -23.51 3.22
CA ALA A 213 11.14 -22.09 3.18
C ALA A 213 10.12 -21.37 2.30
N ASP A 214 9.53 -20.28 2.78
CA ASP A 214 8.45 -19.59 2.06
C ASP A 214 8.92 -19.14 0.66
N THR A 215 8.18 -19.52 -0.37
CA THR A 215 8.50 -19.14 -1.75
C THR A 215 7.71 -17.90 -2.13
N TYR A 216 8.44 -16.83 -2.38
CA TYR A 216 7.88 -15.56 -2.76
C TYR A 216 7.23 -15.64 -4.14
N GLY A 217 5.94 -15.37 -4.26
CA GLY A 217 5.24 -15.32 -5.55
C GLY A 217 4.49 -16.60 -5.94
N GLN A 218 4.69 -17.72 -5.23
CA GLN A 218 4.14 -19.03 -5.62
C GLN A 218 3.28 -19.61 -4.49
N GLN A 219 2.00 -19.86 -4.75
CA GLN A 219 1.11 -20.59 -3.83
C GLN A 219 1.35 -22.11 -3.83
N ALA A 220 2.18 -22.61 -4.76
CA ALA A 220 2.30 -24.02 -5.06
C ALA A 220 3.48 -24.68 -4.31
N ASN A 221 3.17 -25.27 -3.16
CA ASN A 221 3.66 -26.56 -2.63
C ASN A 221 3.80 -26.54 -1.11
N ARG A 222 2.76 -27.02 -0.41
CA ARG A 222 2.64 -27.03 1.05
C ARG A 222 3.20 -28.27 1.75
N SER A 223 4.08 -29.09 1.14
CA SER A 223 4.40 -30.40 1.75
C SER A 223 5.84 -30.89 1.63
N ILE A 224 6.81 -30.05 1.27
CA ILE A 224 8.22 -30.50 1.18
C ILE A 224 8.97 -30.07 2.43
N SER A 225 9.31 -31.06 3.27
CA SER A 225 10.19 -30.91 4.43
C SER A 225 11.48 -31.66 4.14
N LEU A 226 12.63 -31.01 4.27
CA LEU A 226 13.93 -31.58 3.95
C LEU A 226 14.64 -32.05 5.21
N ARG A 227 15.28 -33.22 5.20
CA ARG A 227 16.02 -33.71 6.38
C ARG A 227 17.26 -32.86 6.60
N ALA A 228 17.45 -32.31 7.80
CA ALA A 228 18.59 -31.50 8.16
C ALA A 228 19.84 -32.36 8.43
N THR A 229 20.41 -32.92 7.36
CA THR A 229 21.67 -33.66 7.43
C THR A 229 22.85 -32.70 7.68
N SER A 230 23.99 -33.22 8.13
CA SER A 230 25.20 -32.42 8.38
C SER A 230 25.66 -31.65 7.13
N VAL A 231 25.56 -32.25 5.94
CA VAL A 231 25.92 -31.59 4.68
C VAL A 231 24.94 -30.46 4.30
N VAL A 232 23.65 -30.64 4.57
CA VAL A 232 22.62 -29.60 4.35
C VAL A 232 22.86 -28.42 5.27
N LEU A 233 22.99 -28.68 6.58
CA LEU A 233 23.23 -27.63 7.57
C LEU A 233 24.52 -26.87 7.26
N LYS A 234 25.56 -27.59 6.83
CA LYS A 234 26.82 -26.95 6.45
C LYS A 234 26.69 -26.10 5.18
N ALA A 235 25.88 -26.51 4.21
CA ALA A 235 25.62 -25.70 3.01
C ALA A 235 24.94 -24.37 3.36
N LEU A 236 23.94 -24.40 4.24
CA LEU A 236 23.23 -23.20 4.67
C LEU A 236 24.12 -22.28 5.53
N ASP A 237 24.92 -22.85 6.43
CA ASP A 237 25.92 -22.13 7.23
C ASP A 237 26.95 -21.40 6.36
N LEU A 238 27.50 -22.08 5.35
CA LEU A 238 28.44 -21.47 4.40
C LEU A 238 27.80 -20.37 3.54
N ALA A 239 26.48 -20.41 3.36
CA ALA A 239 25.72 -19.48 2.54
C ALA A 239 24.98 -18.41 3.37
N VAL A 240 25.30 -18.21 4.66
CA VAL A 240 24.69 -17.15 5.48
C VAL A 240 24.86 -15.78 4.82
N GLN A 241 26.07 -15.51 4.30
CA GLN A 241 26.35 -14.36 3.46
C GLN A 241 26.32 -14.77 1.98
N PRO A 242 25.97 -13.85 1.05
CA PRO A 242 25.97 -14.16 -0.37
C PRO A 242 27.32 -14.67 -0.86
N ILE A 243 27.33 -15.86 -1.47
CA ILE A 243 28.52 -16.57 -1.97
C ILE A 243 28.29 -17.01 -3.42
N PRO A 244 29.29 -16.95 -4.33
CA PRO A 244 29.15 -17.55 -5.66
C PRO A 244 28.78 -19.03 -5.57
N TYR A 245 27.84 -19.49 -6.40
CA TYR A 245 27.36 -20.88 -6.36
C TYR A 245 28.51 -21.90 -6.51
N THR A 246 29.45 -21.63 -7.40
CA THR A 246 30.64 -22.48 -7.63
C THR A 246 31.58 -22.52 -6.42
N GLU A 247 31.73 -21.40 -5.71
CA GLU A 247 32.53 -21.35 -4.47
C GLU A 247 31.86 -22.14 -3.35
N LEU A 248 30.53 -22.09 -3.24
CA LEU A 248 29.76 -22.92 -2.30
C LEU A 248 29.95 -24.42 -2.57
N GLN A 249 29.93 -24.81 -3.85
CA GLN A 249 30.20 -26.20 -4.27
C GLN A 249 31.61 -26.65 -3.85
N VAL A 250 32.63 -25.82 -4.10
CA VAL A 250 34.03 -26.11 -3.72
C VAL A 250 34.17 -26.18 -2.20
N ALA A 251 33.56 -25.26 -1.46
CA ALA A 251 33.62 -25.24 0.00
C ALA A 251 32.98 -26.49 0.62
N LEU A 252 31.85 -26.97 0.06
CA LEU A 252 31.23 -28.22 0.50
C LEU A 252 32.08 -29.45 0.20
N LEU A 253 32.69 -29.54 -0.99
CA LEU A 253 33.59 -30.65 -1.31
C LEU A 253 34.82 -30.70 -0.40
N ARG A 254 35.33 -29.53 0.02
CA ARG A 254 36.40 -29.45 1.03
C ARG A 254 35.93 -29.89 2.41
N ALA A 255 34.73 -29.51 2.82
CA ALA A 255 34.15 -29.90 4.11
C ALA A 255 33.80 -31.39 4.19
N PHE A 256 33.49 -32.03 3.05
CA PHE A 256 33.14 -33.44 2.95
C PHE A 256 33.95 -34.16 1.85
N PRO A 257 35.23 -34.49 2.10
CA PRO A 257 36.13 -35.06 1.08
C PRO A 257 35.70 -36.43 0.51
N GLN A 258 34.84 -37.15 1.22
CA GLN A 258 34.29 -38.45 0.80
C GLN A 258 33.10 -38.30 -0.17
N ALA A 259 32.54 -37.11 -0.34
CA ALA A 259 31.41 -36.85 -1.23
C ALA A 259 31.87 -36.75 -2.69
N LYS A 260 31.10 -37.35 -3.61
CA LYS A 260 31.35 -37.20 -5.05
C LYS A 260 30.85 -35.82 -5.52
N PRO A 261 31.52 -35.16 -6.49
CA PRO A 261 31.07 -33.88 -7.05
C PRO A 261 29.60 -33.86 -7.47
N SER A 262 29.15 -34.91 -8.17
CA SER A 262 27.75 -35.04 -8.63
C SER A 262 26.72 -35.17 -7.50
N GLN A 263 27.13 -35.61 -6.29
CA GLN A 263 26.25 -35.64 -5.12
C GLN A 263 26.07 -34.23 -4.54
N VAL A 264 27.14 -33.44 -4.50
CA VAL A 264 27.10 -32.04 -4.03
C VAL A 264 26.29 -31.18 -5.01
N GLU A 265 26.49 -31.36 -6.32
CA GLU A 265 25.72 -30.65 -7.35
C GLU A 265 24.22 -30.91 -7.22
N ARG A 266 23.83 -32.19 -7.08
CA ARG A 266 22.43 -32.58 -6.89
C ARG A 266 21.86 -32.01 -5.60
N LEU A 267 22.63 -32.04 -4.50
CA LEU A 267 22.20 -31.49 -3.23
C LEU A 267 21.94 -29.98 -3.33
N LEU A 268 22.89 -29.22 -3.87
CA LEU A 268 22.76 -27.78 -4.02
C LEU A 268 21.59 -27.41 -4.93
N TRP A 269 21.39 -28.16 -6.01
CA TRP A 269 20.23 -27.99 -6.88
C TRP A 269 18.92 -28.29 -6.15
N GLN A 270 18.85 -29.32 -5.30
CA GLN A 270 17.67 -29.57 -4.47
C GLN A 270 17.40 -28.45 -3.45
N LEU A 271 18.45 -27.89 -2.84
CA LEU A 271 18.30 -26.74 -1.94
C LEU A 271 17.80 -25.50 -2.69
N TRP A 272 18.21 -25.34 -3.94
CA TRP A 272 17.74 -24.30 -4.85
C TRP A 272 16.27 -24.50 -5.25
N GLU A 273 15.91 -25.67 -5.77
CA GLU A 273 14.52 -26.02 -6.19
C GLU A 273 13.52 -25.90 -5.04
N HIS A 274 13.98 -26.07 -3.80
CA HIS A 274 13.18 -25.93 -2.59
C HIS A 274 13.36 -24.59 -1.87
N HIS A 275 14.04 -23.62 -2.50
CA HIS A 275 14.23 -22.24 -2.05
C HIS A 275 14.85 -22.10 -0.65
N PHE A 276 15.63 -23.10 -0.22
CA PHE A 276 16.55 -22.97 0.91
C PHE A 276 17.78 -22.15 0.52
N LEU A 277 18.07 -22.05 -0.77
CA LEU A 277 18.97 -21.07 -1.36
C LEU A 277 18.15 -20.08 -2.21
N ILE A 278 18.53 -18.80 -2.14
CA ILE A 278 17.95 -17.71 -2.95
C ILE A 278 19.08 -16.96 -3.67
N SER A 279 18.80 -16.39 -4.85
CA SER A 279 19.78 -15.59 -5.59
C SER A 279 19.76 -14.11 -5.22
N ASP A 280 20.74 -13.39 -5.76
CA ASP A 280 20.81 -11.94 -5.78
C ASP A 280 20.11 -11.30 -7.01
N LEU A 281 19.23 -12.01 -7.73
CA LEU A 281 18.45 -11.45 -8.84
C LEU A 281 17.29 -10.56 -8.38
N TYR A 282 16.81 -10.75 -7.15
CA TYR A 282 15.72 -9.96 -6.58
C TYR A 282 16.22 -8.56 -6.17
N PRO A 283 15.67 -7.49 -6.78
CA PRO A 283 16.12 -6.12 -6.53
C PRO A 283 15.65 -5.62 -5.16
N PRO A 284 16.43 -4.73 -4.52
CA PRO A 284 15.98 -4.02 -3.33
C PRO A 284 14.67 -3.28 -3.61
N LEU A 285 13.70 -3.35 -2.69
CA LEU A 285 12.46 -2.57 -2.80
C LEU A 285 12.66 -1.08 -2.47
N THR A 286 13.88 -0.69 -2.16
CA THR A 286 14.28 0.70 -1.95
C THR A 286 14.87 1.35 -3.20
N ASP A 287 14.89 0.66 -4.34
CA ASP A 287 15.31 1.18 -5.65
C ASP A 287 14.08 1.51 -6.51
N ALA A 288 14.00 2.73 -7.06
CA ALA A 288 12.92 3.15 -7.94
C ALA A 288 12.86 2.34 -9.26
N ARG A 289 13.98 1.73 -9.67
CA ARG A 289 14.13 1.09 -10.97
C ARG A 289 14.63 -0.36 -10.86
N PRO A 290 13.78 -1.28 -10.34
CA PRO A 290 14.14 -2.69 -10.17
C PRO A 290 14.55 -3.40 -11.47
N ALA A 291 14.02 -2.97 -12.61
CA ALA A 291 14.37 -3.53 -13.92
C ALA A 291 15.79 -3.16 -14.38
N ASP A 292 16.29 -1.95 -14.06
CA ASP A 292 17.68 -1.57 -14.32
C ASP A 292 18.64 -2.41 -13.46
N TYR A 293 18.26 -2.74 -12.22
CA TYR A 293 19.02 -3.67 -11.37
C TYR A 293 19.16 -5.04 -12.01
N LEU A 294 18.05 -5.62 -12.48
CA LEU A 294 18.08 -6.92 -13.12
C LEU A 294 18.92 -6.92 -14.39
N LEU A 295 18.81 -5.89 -15.23
CA LEU A 295 19.64 -5.76 -16.43
C LEU A 295 21.14 -5.76 -16.09
N ARG A 296 21.56 -5.06 -15.03
CA ARG A 296 22.96 -5.07 -14.55
C ARG A 296 23.40 -6.46 -14.09
N LYS A 297 22.52 -7.26 -13.49
CA LYS A 297 22.82 -8.65 -13.11
C LYS A 297 22.98 -9.53 -14.34
N LEU A 298 22.02 -9.48 -15.26
CA LEU A 298 22.05 -10.27 -16.50
C LEU A 298 23.26 -9.96 -17.39
N ALA A 299 23.78 -8.73 -17.36
CA ALA A 299 24.97 -8.34 -18.12
C ALA A 299 26.23 -9.15 -17.75
N ASN A 300 26.29 -9.74 -16.56
CA ASN A 300 27.44 -10.53 -16.09
C ASN A 300 27.23 -12.04 -16.27
N LEU A 301 26.13 -12.48 -16.86
CA LEU A 301 25.77 -13.89 -17.02
C LEU A 301 25.89 -14.30 -18.49
N GLN A 302 26.30 -15.54 -18.71
CA GLN A 302 26.36 -16.20 -20.02
C GLN A 302 25.10 -17.05 -20.24
N GLY A 303 24.65 -17.15 -21.49
CA GLY A 303 23.47 -17.95 -21.86
C GLY A 303 22.14 -17.23 -21.62
N VAL A 304 22.17 -15.93 -21.31
CA VAL A 304 21.01 -15.05 -21.12
C VAL A 304 21.00 -13.87 -22.09
N GLU A 305 21.77 -13.91 -23.16
CA GLU A 305 21.98 -12.78 -24.07
C GLU A 305 20.66 -12.29 -24.68
N ALA A 306 19.81 -13.21 -25.15
CA ALA A 306 18.48 -12.87 -25.67
C ALA A 306 17.58 -12.20 -24.63
N LEU A 307 17.65 -12.65 -23.37
CA LEU A 307 16.89 -12.10 -22.26
C LEU A 307 17.38 -10.70 -21.89
N ARG A 308 18.71 -10.55 -21.79
CA ARG A 308 19.39 -9.28 -21.49
C ARG A 308 19.07 -8.24 -22.55
N ASP A 309 19.23 -8.58 -23.83
CA ASP A 309 19.03 -7.66 -24.94
C ASP A 309 17.54 -7.30 -25.07
N GLY A 310 16.66 -8.27 -24.86
CA GLY A 310 15.21 -8.05 -24.82
C GLY A 310 14.78 -7.14 -23.66
N LEU A 311 15.34 -7.33 -22.46
CA LEU A 311 15.08 -6.43 -21.32
C LEU A 311 15.61 -5.01 -21.57
N ALA A 312 16.77 -4.89 -22.22
CA ALA A 312 17.31 -3.58 -22.61
C ALA A 312 16.35 -2.83 -23.56
N ASP A 313 15.77 -3.54 -24.54
CA ASP A 313 14.75 -2.98 -25.45
C ASP A 313 13.47 -2.56 -24.70
N VAL A 314 12.96 -3.41 -23.78
CA VAL A 314 11.82 -3.06 -22.91
C VAL A 314 12.10 -1.78 -22.12
N LEU A 315 13.30 -1.66 -21.53
CA LEU A 315 13.69 -0.47 -20.77
C LEU A 315 13.81 0.78 -21.64
N GLN A 316 14.31 0.63 -22.87
CA GLN A 316 14.39 1.73 -23.83
C GLN A 316 12.98 2.21 -24.24
N GLN A 317 12.08 1.29 -24.57
CA GLN A 317 10.70 1.62 -24.93
C GLN A 317 9.90 2.19 -23.76
N THR A 318 10.15 1.71 -22.54
CA THR A 318 9.57 2.28 -21.31
C THR A 318 9.99 3.75 -21.15
N LYS A 319 11.29 4.05 -21.30
CA LYS A 319 11.80 5.44 -21.26
C LYS A 319 11.20 6.32 -22.36
N ALA A 320 11.00 5.78 -23.55
CA ALA A 320 10.35 6.50 -24.65
C ALA A 320 8.87 6.80 -24.36
N LEU A 321 8.15 5.85 -23.76
CA LEU A 321 6.76 6.02 -23.33
C LEU A 321 6.63 7.09 -22.24
N ASP A 322 7.48 7.03 -21.22
CA ASP A 322 7.53 8.02 -20.13
C ASP A 322 7.84 9.43 -20.67
N ALA A 323 8.84 9.54 -21.56
CA ALA A 323 9.23 10.81 -22.17
C ALA A 323 8.14 11.40 -23.09
N ALA A 324 7.33 10.56 -23.74
CA ALA A 324 6.19 11.01 -24.53
C ALA A 324 5.08 11.62 -23.66
N GLY A 325 4.95 11.17 -22.40
CA GLY A 325 3.99 11.71 -21.44
C GLY A 325 2.57 11.79 -22.01
N ASN A 326 1.95 12.97 -21.97
CA ASN A 326 0.59 13.16 -22.50
C ASN A 326 0.45 12.97 -24.02
N ALA A 327 1.56 12.88 -24.76
CA ALA A 327 1.59 12.58 -26.19
C ALA A 327 1.77 11.08 -26.48
N ALA A 328 1.92 10.24 -25.44
CA ALA A 328 2.01 8.80 -25.58
C ALA A 328 0.74 8.21 -26.20
N THR A 329 0.88 7.13 -26.98
CA THR A 329 -0.24 6.49 -27.67
C THR A 329 -0.46 5.05 -27.21
N VAL A 330 -1.66 4.51 -27.49
CA VAL A 330 -1.99 3.11 -27.18
C VAL A 330 -1.10 2.15 -27.99
N GLU A 331 -0.71 2.53 -29.20
CA GLU A 331 0.17 1.75 -30.05
C GLU A 331 1.57 1.61 -29.44
N GLN A 332 2.11 2.68 -28.83
CA GLN A 332 3.39 2.61 -28.13
C GLN A 332 3.31 1.70 -26.90
N LEU A 333 2.22 1.79 -26.12
CA LEU A 333 1.97 0.88 -25.00
C LEU A 333 1.93 -0.58 -25.48
N TYR A 334 1.22 -0.86 -26.57
CA TYR A 334 1.09 -2.22 -27.12
C TYR A 334 2.38 -2.76 -27.73
N GLN A 335 3.19 -1.91 -28.34
CA GLN A 335 4.54 -2.28 -28.79
C GLN A 335 5.40 -2.71 -27.59
N LEU A 336 5.41 -1.93 -26.52
CA LEU A 336 6.12 -2.24 -25.28
C LEU A 336 5.64 -3.56 -24.67
N GLU A 337 4.32 -3.72 -24.50
CA GLU A 337 3.74 -4.97 -23.98
C GLU A 337 4.10 -6.16 -24.86
N THR A 338 4.08 -5.99 -26.18
CA THR A 338 4.45 -7.05 -27.13
C THR A 338 5.91 -7.46 -26.98
N VAL A 339 6.85 -6.51 -26.85
CA VAL A 339 8.26 -6.84 -26.63
C VAL A 339 8.44 -7.54 -25.29
N GLN A 340 7.80 -7.05 -24.23
CA GLN A 340 7.89 -7.68 -22.91
C GLN A 340 7.30 -9.10 -22.90
N LYS A 341 6.19 -9.33 -23.60
CA LYS A 341 5.60 -10.68 -23.74
C LYS A 341 6.54 -11.68 -24.37
N ARG A 342 7.36 -11.27 -25.36
CA ARG A 342 8.32 -12.18 -26.01
C ARG A 342 9.42 -12.67 -25.06
N LEU A 343 9.61 -12.04 -23.90
CA LEU A 343 10.58 -12.46 -22.91
C LEU A 343 10.08 -13.58 -22.00
N LEU A 344 8.77 -13.89 -22.04
CA LEU A 344 8.13 -14.86 -21.15
C LEU A 344 7.33 -15.89 -21.96
N PRO A 345 7.16 -17.12 -21.45
CA PRO A 345 6.22 -18.07 -22.02
C PRO A 345 4.76 -17.56 -21.93
N GLU A 346 3.92 -17.88 -22.93
CA GLU A 346 2.51 -17.40 -23.06
C GLU A 346 1.64 -17.65 -21.81
N GLU A 347 1.98 -18.66 -21.00
CA GLU A 347 1.18 -19.08 -19.84
C GLU A 347 1.33 -18.15 -18.60
N GLN A 348 2.25 -17.18 -18.62
CA GLN A 348 2.55 -16.29 -17.50
C GLN A 348 1.99 -14.85 -17.65
N GLU A 349 1.06 -14.64 -18.59
CA GLU A 349 0.52 -13.33 -18.96
C GLU A 349 -0.47 -12.73 -17.94
N LYS A 350 0.00 -12.05 -16.89
CA LYS A 350 -0.86 -11.14 -16.10
C LYS A 350 -0.14 -9.87 -15.66
N ALA A 351 -0.63 -8.72 -16.14
CA ALA A 351 -0.21 -7.35 -15.78
C ALA A 351 1.30 -7.10 -15.96
N LEU A 352 1.68 -6.77 -17.20
CA LEU A 352 3.08 -6.61 -17.61
C LEU A 352 3.69 -5.29 -17.15
N LEU A 353 2.87 -4.25 -17.02
CA LEU A 353 3.30 -2.89 -16.72
C LEU A 353 2.52 -2.33 -15.54
N GLN A 354 3.23 -1.66 -14.65
CA GLN A 354 2.64 -0.73 -13.69
C GLN A 354 2.85 0.69 -14.19
N VAL A 355 1.80 1.50 -14.15
CA VAL A 355 1.88 2.93 -14.45
C VAL A 355 1.39 3.73 -13.25
N ASP A 356 2.20 4.68 -12.81
CA ASP A 356 1.84 5.66 -11.79
C ASP A 356 2.00 7.08 -12.38
N ALA A 357 1.10 8.00 -12.02
CA ALA A 357 1.06 9.34 -12.59
C ALA A 357 1.29 10.45 -11.55
N ALA A 358 1.94 11.52 -11.98
CA ALA A 358 2.09 12.75 -11.21
C ALA A 358 1.07 13.79 -11.66
N LEU A 359 0.43 14.48 -10.71
CA LEU A 359 -0.49 15.57 -10.99
C LEU A 359 0.27 16.88 -11.21
N HIS A 360 -0.18 17.66 -12.18
CA HIS A 360 0.35 18.98 -12.43
C HIS A 360 -0.44 20.03 -11.65
N LEU A 361 0.09 20.48 -10.51
CA LEU A 361 -0.47 21.59 -9.74
C LEU A 361 0.20 22.90 -10.15
N LYS A 362 -0.58 23.93 -10.53
CA LYS A 362 -0.08 25.30 -10.76
C LYS A 362 0.28 26.01 -9.46
N ARG A 363 -0.40 25.62 -8.39
CA ARG A 363 -0.31 26.15 -7.03
C ARG A 363 -0.64 25.02 -6.08
N THR A 364 0.07 24.96 -4.96
CA THR A 364 0.12 23.78 -4.09
C THR A 364 -0.32 24.06 -2.64
N ALA A 365 -0.71 25.31 -2.34
CA ALA A 365 -1.01 25.74 -0.97
C ALA A 365 -2.47 25.49 -0.57
N LEU A 366 -2.69 24.87 0.60
CA LEU A 366 -3.99 24.74 1.27
C LEU A 366 -3.97 25.51 2.60
N HIS A 367 -5.12 26.01 3.03
CA HIS A 367 -5.23 26.67 4.32
C HIS A 367 -4.85 25.74 5.49
N GLN A 368 -4.07 26.25 6.44
CA GLN A 368 -3.52 25.49 7.58
C GLN A 368 -4.60 24.85 8.48
N GLN A 369 -5.82 25.38 8.49
CA GLN A 369 -6.95 24.77 9.21
C GLN A 369 -7.26 23.34 8.76
N ILE A 370 -6.99 22.99 7.49
CA ILE A 370 -7.16 21.62 7.00
C ILE A 370 -6.20 20.67 7.70
N GLY A 371 -4.94 21.09 7.84
CA GLY A 371 -3.96 20.35 8.63
C GLY A 371 -4.41 20.20 10.08
N MET A 372 -4.92 21.29 10.69
CA MET A 372 -5.43 21.26 12.07
C MET A 372 -6.57 20.26 12.25
N ALA A 373 -7.48 20.15 11.28
CA ALA A 373 -8.51 19.12 11.31
C ALA A 373 -7.96 17.71 11.14
N ALA A 374 -6.91 17.50 10.34
CA ALA A 374 -6.25 16.20 10.25
C ALA A 374 -5.64 15.78 11.60
N ALA A 375 -4.97 16.71 12.30
CA ALA A 375 -4.45 16.44 13.64
C ALA A 375 -5.56 16.20 14.67
N GLN A 376 -6.65 16.94 14.61
CA GLN A 376 -7.82 16.70 15.47
C GLN A 376 -8.46 15.33 15.20
N ALA A 377 -8.58 14.93 13.94
CA ALA A 377 -9.05 13.61 13.55
C ALA A 377 -8.14 12.51 14.11
N ALA A 378 -6.82 12.67 14.02
CA ALA A 378 -5.86 11.74 14.61
C ALA A 378 -6.00 11.65 16.14
N GLU A 379 -6.12 12.79 16.82
CA GLU A 379 -6.35 12.86 18.27
C GLU A 379 -7.64 12.12 18.66
N LEU A 380 -8.74 12.34 17.94
CA LEU A 380 -10.02 11.66 18.17
C LEU A 380 -9.90 10.14 17.99
N LEU A 381 -9.24 9.68 16.93
CA LEU A 381 -9.02 8.24 16.69
C LEU A 381 -8.18 7.60 17.79
N LEU A 382 -7.16 8.31 18.29
CA LEU A 382 -6.36 7.86 19.43
C LEU A 382 -7.21 7.78 20.70
N ARG A 383 -7.98 8.82 21.04
CA ARG A 383 -8.85 8.85 22.23
C ARG A 383 -9.91 7.74 22.20
N LEU A 384 -10.43 7.40 21.03
CA LEU A 384 -11.50 6.42 20.83
C LEU A 384 -11.02 4.98 20.60
N THR A 385 -9.71 4.73 20.47
CA THR A 385 -9.21 3.37 20.24
C THR A 385 -9.61 2.45 21.39
N PRO A 386 -10.20 1.27 21.12
CA PRO A 386 -10.41 0.27 22.16
C PRO A 386 -9.08 -0.41 22.56
N PHE A 387 -8.00 -0.18 21.84
CA PHE A 387 -6.72 -0.89 21.99
C PHE A 387 -5.55 0.09 22.22
N PRO A 388 -5.49 0.77 23.38
CA PRO A 388 -4.47 1.78 23.66
C PRO A 388 -3.07 1.17 23.85
N GLU A 389 -2.97 -0.09 24.24
CA GLU A 389 -1.71 -0.83 24.41
C GLU A 389 -1.26 -1.56 23.13
N GLY A 390 -1.86 -1.26 21.98
CA GLY A 390 -1.56 -1.92 20.71
C GLY A 390 -2.47 -3.12 20.39
N LEU A 391 -2.10 -3.88 19.36
CA LEU A 391 -2.98 -4.90 18.76
C LEU A 391 -3.26 -6.06 19.74
N PRO A 392 -4.51 -6.55 19.85
CA PRO A 392 -4.88 -7.59 20.82
C PRO A 392 -4.03 -8.86 20.76
N HIS A 393 -3.71 -9.32 19.56
CA HIS A 393 -2.91 -10.54 19.37
C HIS A 393 -1.44 -10.36 19.78
N LEU A 394 -0.88 -9.15 19.66
CA LEU A 394 0.47 -8.85 20.16
C LEU A 394 0.49 -8.66 21.68
N ARG A 395 -0.60 -8.14 22.25
CA ARG A 395 -0.77 -8.09 23.72
C ARG A 395 -0.84 -9.49 24.32
N GLU A 396 -1.60 -10.40 23.71
CA GLU A 396 -1.62 -11.81 24.09
C GLU A 396 -0.22 -12.42 23.99
N TYR A 397 0.45 -12.22 22.86
CA TYR A 397 1.81 -12.71 22.64
C TYR A 397 2.82 -12.18 23.67
N ARG A 398 2.73 -10.90 24.06
CA ARG A 398 3.53 -10.30 25.14
C ARG A 398 3.31 -10.98 26.49
N LEU A 399 2.06 -11.31 26.83
CA LEU A 399 1.75 -12.01 28.09
C LEU A 399 2.38 -13.42 28.11
N PHE A 400 2.29 -14.15 27.00
CA PHE A 400 2.96 -15.45 26.88
C PHE A 400 4.48 -15.35 26.93
N PHE A 401 5.05 -14.30 26.34
CA PHE A 401 6.48 -14.01 26.46
C PHE A 401 6.88 -13.80 27.92
N LEU A 402 6.15 -12.97 28.66
CA LEU A 402 6.42 -12.71 30.08
C LEU A 402 6.23 -13.96 30.95
N GLU A 403 5.21 -14.79 30.69
CA GLU A 403 4.98 -16.04 31.42
C GLU A 403 6.09 -17.07 31.17
N THR A 404 6.63 -17.12 29.95
CA THR A 404 7.61 -18.13 29.53
C THR A 404 9.05 -17.72 29.87
N TYR A 405 9.43 -16.47 29.60
CA TYR A 405 10.82 -16.00 29.71
C TYR A 405 11.04 -15.00 30.85
N GLY A 406 9.99 -14.30 31.29
CA GLY A 406 10.10 -13.21 32.25
C GLY A 406 10.48 -11.87 31.61
N GLU A 407 10.53 -10.84 32.45
CA GLU A 407 10.88 -9.47 32.05
C GLU A 407 12.41 -9.29 31.96
N GLY A 408 12.87 -8.44 31.04
CA GLY A 408 14.30 -8.13 30.89
C GLY A 408 15.14 -9.21 30.22
N VAL A 409 14.54 -10.33 29.80
CA VAL A 409 15.18 -11.36 28.99
C VAL A 409 15.10 -11.00 27.51
N GLU A 410 16.21 -11.17 26.80
CA GLU A 410 16.32 -11.00 25.35
C GLU A 410 16.41 -12.37 24.68
N VAL A 411 15.45 -12.68 23.80
CA VAL A 411 15.36 -13.94 23.06
C VAL A 411 15.61 -13.67 21.58
N PRO A 412 16.47 -14.43 20.87
CA PRO A 412 16.68 -14.25 19.43
C PRO A 412 15.37 -14.34 18.65
N LEU A 413 15.14 -13.42 17.71
CA LEU A 413 13.88 -13.28 16.99
C LEU A 413 13.46 -14.58 16.30
N LEU A 414 14.41 -15.25 15.64
CA LEU A 414 14.15 -16.48 14.90
C LEU A 414 13.87 -17.66 15.85
N ASP A 415 14.49 -17.70 17.03
CA ASP A 415 14.23 -18.71 18.05
C ASP A 415 12.85 -18.50 18.68
N LEU A 416 12.49 -17.24 18.98
CA LEU A 416 11.19 -16.88 19.52
C LEU A 416 10.04 -17.30 18.61
N LEU A 417 10.19 -17.10 17.29
CA LEU A 417 9.18 -17.47 16.29
C LEU A 417 9.22 -18.97 15.93
N ASN A 418 10.19 -19.72 16.43
CA ASN A 418 10.29 -21.15 16.16
C ASN A 418 9.22 -21.92 16.96
N PRO A 419 8.47 -22.84 16.34
CA PRO A 419 7.43 -23.61 17.03
C PRO A 419 7.96 -24.59 18.09
N GLU A 420 9.24 -24.97 18.03
CA GLU A 420 9.86 -25.94 18.95
C GLU A 420 10.73 -25.27 20.02
N MET A 421 11.48 -24.24 19.64
CA MET A 421 12.39 -23.54 20.56
C MET A 421 11.72 -22.36 21.28
N GLY A 422 10.67 -21.81 20.68
CA GLY A 422 10.04 -20.56 21.09
C GLY A 422 8.54 -20.64 21.32
N LEU A 423 7.86 -19.52 21.07
CA LEU A 423 6.41 -19.36 21.25
C LEU A 423 5.61 -19.55 19.96
N ASP A 424 6.29 -19.85 18.85
CA ASP A 424 5.72 -19.85 17.50
C ASP A 424 5.23 -18.44 17.07
N ALA A 425 4.66 -18.30 15.89
CA ALA A 425 4.11 -17.02 15.42
C ALA A 425 2.98 -16.50 16.33
N PRO A 426 2.80 -15.17 16.48
CA PRO A 426 1.65 -14.60 17.18
C PRO A 426 0.31 -15.01 16.55
N ALA A 427 -0.77 -14.97 17.32
CA ALA A 427 -2.11 -15.25 16.78
C ALA A 427 -2.47 -14.29 15.63
N GLY A 428 -3.12 -14.81 14.58
CA GLY A 428 -3.49 -14.04 13.39
C GLY A 428 -2.41 -13.95 12.30
N TYR A 429 -1.16 -14.34 12.60
CA TYR A 429 -0.17 -14.58 11.55
C TYR A 429 -0.52 -15.85 10.79
N ASP A 430 -0.52 -15.78 9.46
CA ASP A 430 -0.96 -16.86 8.58
C ASP A 430 0.20 -17.57 7.86
N ARG A 431 1.46 -17.11 8.09
CA ARG A 431 2.63 -17.42 7.25
C ARG A 431 3.95 -17.52 8.06
N PRO A 432 4.32 -18.72 8.52
CA PRO A 432 3.45 -19.89 8.64
C PRO A 432 2.33 -19.63 9.65
N PRO A 433 1.17 -20.29 9.51
CA PRO A 433 0.21 -20.29 10.60
C PRO A 433 0.86 -20.99 11.79
N ARG A 434 0.56 -20.49 12.99
CA ARG A 434 0.99 -21.14 14.24
C ARG A 434 0.60 -22.64 14.25
N SER A 435 1.47 -23.46 14.82
CA SER A 435 1.36 -24.92 14.87
C SER A 435 0.36 -25.40 15.91
N TYR A 436 0.19 -24.65 17.00
CA TYR A 436 -0.76 -24.92 18.08
C TYR A 436 -1.40 -23.61 18.56
N PRO A 437 -2.68 -23.59 18.96
CA PRO A 437 -3.32 -22.39 19.47
C PRO A 437 -2.69 -21.96 20.80
N LEU A 438 -2.47 -20.66 21.00
CA LEU A 438 -2.27 -20.13 22.34
C LEU A 438 -3.57 -20.31 23.13
N ARG A 439 -3.46 -20.66 24.41
CA ARG A 439 -4.64 -20.66 25.28
C ARG A 439 -5.18 -19.24 25.31
N ALA A 440 -6.44 -19.06 24.94
CA ALA A 440 -7.06 -17.74 24.99
C ALA A 440 -6.99 -17.21 26.43
N GLY A 441 -6.15 -16.20 26.66
CA GLY A 441 -6.27 -15.36 27.85
C GLY A 441 -7.54 -14.51 27.75
N PRO A 442 -8.00 -13.86 28.84
CA PRO A 442 -9.00 -12.80 28.74
C PRO A 442 -8.38 -11.61 27.99
N THR A 443 -8.49 -11.59 26.66
CA THR A 443 -7.66 -10.76 25.76
C THR A 443 -8.39 -9.58 25.14
N TYR A 444 -9.71 -9.52 25.20
CA TYR A 444 -10.45 -8.35 24.76
C TYR A 444 -10.62 -7.37 25.93
N PRO A 445 -10.33 -6.07 25.73
CA PRO A 445 -10.72 -5.06 26.71
C PRO A 445 -12.24 -5.18 26.91
N ASP A 446 -12.73 -5.07 28.15
CA ASP A 446 -14.15 -5.20 28.44
C ASP A 446 -14.93 -4.09 27.70
N THR A 447 -15.43 -4.39 26.49
CA THR A 447 -16.13 -3.42 25.63
C THR A 447 -17.59 -3.24 25.99
N ARG A 448 -18.12 -3.98 26.98
CA ARG A 448 -19.55 -4.04 27.24
C ARG A 448 -20.18 -2.68 27.46
N SER A 449 -19.62 -1.86 28.36
CA SER A 449 -20.15 -0.52 28.64
C SER A 449 -20.13 0.41 27.41
N ARG A 450 -19.12 0.26 26.54
CA ARG A 450 -19.03 1.04 25.29
C ARG A 450 -20.01 0.51 24.27
N ASP A 451 -20.16 -0.80 24.16
CA ASP A 451 -21.07 -1.42 23.22
C ASP A 451 -22.53 -1.12 23.60
N GLU A 452 -22.85 -1.13 24.90
CA GLU A 452 -24.14 -0.67 25.45
C GLU A 452 -24.40 0.80 25.08
N LEU A 453 -23.41 1.68 25.31
CA LEU A 453 -23.50 3.09 24.93
C LEU A 453 -23.67 3.27 23.41
N LEU A 454 -22.93 2.54 22.59
CA LEU A 454 -23.07 2.59 21.14
C LEU A 454 -24.45 2.12 20.68
N HIS A 455 -25.03 1.09 21.32
CA HIS A 455 -26.40 0.65 21.05
C HIS A 455 -27.44 1.71 21.45
N GLU A 456 -27.24 2.37 22.59
CA GLU A 456 -28.07 3.50 23.03
C GLU A 456 -28.06 4.61 21.97
N LEU A 457 -26.88 5.04 21.52
CA LEU A 457 -26.70 6.10 20.53
C LEU A 457 -27.30 5.75 19.17
N VAL A 458 -27.12 4.50 18.70
CA VAL A 458 -27.73 4.04 17.45
C VAL A 458 -29.25 4.04 17.57
N THR A 459 -29.79 3.61 18.70
CA THR A 459 -31.24 3.60 18.95
C THR A 459 -31.82 5.02 18.99
N GLU A 460 -31.11 5.96 19.62
CA GLU A 460 -31.49 7.38 19.65
C GLU A 460 -31.58 7.97 18.24
N VAL A 461 -30.53 7.81 17.43
CA VAL A 461 -30.45 8.31 16.05
C VAL A 461 -31.56 7.71 15.17
N VAL A 462 -31.82 6.41 15.31
CA VAL A 462 -32.90 5.72 14.58
C VAL A 462 -34.28 6.23 15.00
N ASN A 463 -34.53 6.38 16.30
CA ASN A 463 -35.81 6.85 16.83
C ASN A 463 -36.07 8.32 16.46
N SER A 464 -35.02 9.14 16.43
CA SER A 464 -35.11 10.55 16.02
C SER A 464 -35.14 10.73 14.50
N GLN A 465 -35.05 9.64 13.71
CA GLN A 465 -34.93 9.67 12.24
C GLN A 465 -33.77 10.55 11.76
N SER A 466 -32.69 10.65 12.55
CA SER A 466 -31.47 11.36 12.17
C SER A 466 -30.57 10.44 11.35
N MET A 467 -29.74 11.03 10.49
CA MET A 467 -28.67 10.33 9.77
C MET A 467 -27.28 10.62 10.35
N GLU A 468 -27.20 11.51 11.34
CA GLU A 468 -25.96 12.00 11.93
C GLU A 468 -26.04 11.96 13.46
N LEU A 469 -24.89 11.72 14.08
CA LEU A 469 -24.68 11.81 15.52
C LEU A 469 -23.56 12.82 15.77
N GLU A 470 -23.86 13.89 16.50
CA GLU A 470 -22.85 14.87 16.89
C GLU A 470 -22.00 14.33 18.05
N LEU A 471 -20.71 14.10 17.79
CA LEU A 471 -19.76 13.69 18.81
C LEU A 471 -19.30 14.91 19.63
N THR A 472 -20.11 15.29 20.63
CA THR A 472 -19.77 16.37 21.57
C THR A 472 -18.66 15.94 22.53
N GLU A 473 -17.96 16.90 23.15
CA GLU A 473 -16.92 16.60 24.17
C GLU A 473 -17.50 15.82 25.37
N ALA A 474 -18.77 16.05 25.72
CA ALA A 474 -19.44 15.29 26.79
C ALA A 474 -19.68 13.83 26.38
N LEU A 475 -20.08 13.59 25.13
CA LEU A 475 -20.25 12.24 24.60
C LEU A 475 -18.91 11.53 24.42
N LEU A 476 -17.90 12.25 23.93
CA LEU A 476 -16.54 11.75 23.78
C LEU A 476 -16.00 11.24 25.11
N LYS A 477 -16.14 12.00 26.20
CA LYS A 477 -15.74 11.56 27.55
C LYS A 477 -16.45 10.30 28.05
N ARG A 478 -17.69 10.04 27.60
CA ARG A 478 -18.41 8.79 27.91
C ARG A 478 -17.88 7.61 27.11
N LEU A 479 -17.37 7.84 25.90
CA LEU A 479 -16.80 6.82 25.02
C LEU A 479 -15.32 6.54 25.29
N GLU A 480 -14.61 7.53 25.85
CA GLU A 480 -13.21 7.41 26.26
C GLU A 480 -13.01 6.34 27.33
N ARG A 481 -11.95 5.55 27.16
CA ARG A 481 -11.56 4.48 28.09
C ARG A 481 -10.15 4.62 28.61
N TRP A 482 -9.43 5.58 28.04
CA TRP A 482 -8.07 5.93 28.37
C TRP A 482 -7.87 7.39 27.98
N SER A 483 -6.77 7.97 28.41
CA SER A 483 -6.36 9.31 28.01
C SER A 483 -4.97 9.22 27.41
N PRO A 484 -4.80 9.54 26.12
CA PRO A 484 -3.48 9.52 25.50
C PRO A 484 -2.55 10.52 26.18
N VAL A 485 -1.36 10.05 26.54
CA VAL A 485 -0.21 10.89 26.88
C VAL A 485 0.74 10.94 25.69
N ALA A 486 1.55 12.00 25.59
CA ALA A 486 2.39 12.24 24.42
C ALA A 486 3.38 11.10 24.17
N GLU A 487 3.86 10.47 25.24
CA GLU A 487 4.83 9.38 25.24
C GLU A 487 4.24 8.06 24.70
N GLN A 488 2.91 7.91 24.73
CA GLN A 488 2.18 6.74 24.23
C GLN A 488 1.60 6.97 22.82
N ALA A 489 1.71 8.20 22.30
CA ALA A 489 1.29 8.49 20.94
C ALA A 489 2.27 7.84 19.94
N PRO A 490 1.79 7.40 18.76
CA PRO A 490 2.68 6.95 17.71
C PRO A 490 3.61 8.10 17.29
N LEU A 491 4.87 7.77 16.97
CA LEU A 491 5.87 8.77 16.57
C LEU A 491 5.42 9.58 15.34
N SER A 492 4.72 8.92 14.42
CA SER A 492 4.13 9.54 13.24
C SER A 492 2.91 8.76 12.73
N LEU A 493 2.08 9.41 11.92
CA LEU A 493 0.89 8.81 11.30
C LEU A 493 0.50 9.57 10.03
N GLU A 494 -0.33 8.95 9.21
CA GLU A 494 -0.99 9.58 8.07
C GLU A 494 -2.50 9.60 8.30
N ILE A 495 -3.18 10.69 7.92
CA ILE A 495 -4.65 10.79 7.90
C ILE A 495 -5.09 11.14 6.49
N TYR A 496 -6.08 10.41 5.97
CA TYR A 496 -6.68 10.73 4.68
C TYR A 496 -8.00 11.47 4.89
N LEU A 497 -8.04 12.71 4.42
CA LEU A 497 -9.23 13.55 4.45
C LEU A 497 -9.76 13.81 3.04
N GLN A 498 -11.07 13.70 2.87
CA GLN A 498 -11.78 14.31 1.75
C GLN A 498 -12.31 15.66 2.20
N VAL A 499 -11.88 16.73 1.56
CA VAL A 499 -12.27 18.10 1.91
C VAL A 499 -13.33 18.60 0.94
N HIS A 500 -14.45 19.08 1.48
CA HIS A 500 -15.57 19.60 0.71
C HIS A 500 -15.84 21.06 1.07
N ALA A 501 -15.84 21.92 0.06
CA ALA A 501 -16.17 23.33 0.18
C ALA A 501 -16.81 23.84 -1.11
N ALA A 502 -17.59 24.91 -1.03
CA ALA A 502 -18.19 25.54 -2.20
C ALA A 502 -17.17 26.29 -3.06
N SER A 503 -16.11 26.83 -2.45
CA SER A 503 -15.03 27.55 -3.13
C SER A 503 -13.74 27.55 -2.29
N ARG A 504 -12.67 28.14 -2.83
CA ARG A 504 -11.41 28.34 -2.08
C ARG A 504 -11.58 29.37 -0.97
N GLU A 505 -12.35 30.41 -1.24
CA GLU A 505 -12.69 31.45 -0.28
C GLU A 505 -13.51 30.88 0.88
N ALA A 506 -14.40 29.91 0.61
CA ALA A 506 -15.11 29.17 1.65
C ALA A 506 -14.15 28.33 2.52
N LEU A 507 -13.12 27.71 1.95
CA LEU A 507 -12.07 27.02 2.73
C LEU A 507 -11.38 27.96 3.70
N ASP A 508 -10.96 29.13 3.22
CA ASP A 508 -10.23 30.12 4.01
C ASP A 508 -11.12 30.74 5.11
N ASN A 509 -12.42 30.89 4.84
CA ASN A 509 -13.39 31.41 5.81
C ASN A 509 -13.86 30.37 6.85
N GLY A 510 -13.49 29.10 6.70
CA GLY A 510 -13.91 28.00 7.59
C GLY A 510 -15.25 27.36 7.23
N GLU A 511 -15.78 27.59 6.03
CA GLU A 511 -17.06 27.10 5.52
C GLU A 511 -16.87 25.80 4.70
N TRP A 512 -16.45 24.74 5.38
CA TRP A 512 -16.12 23.46 4.74
C TRP A 512 -16.35 22.28 5.69
N CYS A 513 -16.40 21.08 5.14
CA CYS A 513 -16.40 19.84 5.92
C CYS A 513 -15.31 18.88 5.44
N ALA A 514 -14.79 18.06 6.35
CA ALA A 514 -13.86 17.00 6.01
C ALA A 514 -14.42 15.64 6.40
N VAL A 515 -14.21 14.65 5.55
CA VAL A 515 -14.71 13.28 5.74
C VAL A 515 -13.53 12.32 5.80
N LEU A 516 -13.50 11.51 6.87
CA LEU A 516 -12.63 10.34 6.95
C LEU A 516 -13.30 9.19 6.19
N GLY A 517 -12.59 8.66 5.19
CA GLY A 517 -13.04 7.47 4.47
C GLY A 517 -12.89 6.18 5.29
N PRO A 518 -13.37 5.04 4.77
CA PRO A 518 -13.18 3.74 5.42
C PRO A 518 -11.70 3.35 5.55
N ASN A 519 -10.85 3.87 4.65
CA ASN A 519 -9.41 3.88 4.82
C ASN A 519 -9.01 5.27 5.33
N TRP A 520 -8.81 5.39 6.64
CA TRP A 520 -8.66 6.67 7.33
C TRP A 520 -7.22 7.15 7.43
N GLY A 521 -6.24 6.29 7.13
CA GLY A 521 -4.84 6.63 7.32
C GLY A 521 -3.88 5.46 7.24
N SER A 522 -2.66 5.69 7.74
CA SER A 522 -1.59 4.69 7.87
C SER A 522 -0.82 4.93 9.16
N PRO A 523 -0.33 3.87 9.83
CA PRO A 523 0.66 4.04 10.88
C PRO A 523 2.00 4.45 10.26
N ASN A 524 2.68 5.43 10.85
CA ASN A 524 3.91 6.04 10.38
C ASN A 524 3.75 6.85 9.09
N ALA A 525 4.33 8.05 9.08
CA ALA A 525 4.23 8.93 7.94
C ALA A 525 5.21 8.57 6.81
N GLY A 526 4.77 8.77 5.56
CA GLY A 526 5.53 8.46 4.35
C GLY A 526 5.20 7.10 3.72
N ARG A 527 4.44 6.23 4.40
CA ARG A 527 4.16 4.86 3.90
C ARG A 527 3.27 4.84 2.67
N THR A 528 2.22 5.66 2.64
CA THR A 528 1.25 5.63 1.52
C THR A 528 1.86 6.07 0.21
N PHE A 529 2.81 6.99 0.31
CA PHE A 529 3.37 7.66 -0.84
C PHE A 529 4.76 7.16 -1.23
N GLY A 530 5.31 6.22 -0.44
CA GLY A 530 6.59 5.57 -0.68
C GLY A 530 6.77 5.16 -2.13
N ARG A 531 5.81 4.46 -2.75
CA ARG A 531 5.93 3.96 -4.14
C ARG A 531 5.97 5.04 -5.22
N PHE A 532 5.66 6.29 -4.88
CA PHE A 532 5.65 7.41 -5.80
C PHE A 532 6.82 8.36 -5.59
N PHE A 533 7.78 8.01 -4.73
CA PHE A 533 8.84 8.93 -4.31
C PHE A 533 9.62 9.56 -5.48
N ASP A 534 9.90 8.79 -6.53
CA ASP A 534 10.58 9.24 -7.74
C ASP A 534 9.67 9.97 -8.75
N LEU A 535 8.37 10.08 -8.45
CA LEU A 535 7.43 11.00 -9.09
C LEU A 535 7.19 12.27 -8.26
N LEU A 536 7.69 12.35 -7.03
CA LEU A 536 7.64 13.57 -6.23
C LEU A 536 8.66 14.58 -6.78
N ASP A 537 8.34 15.86 -6.64
CA ASP A 537 9.30 16.91 -6.88
C ASP A 537 10.37 16.97 -5.77
N GLU A 538 11.44 17.75 -6.00
CA GLU A 538 12.52 17.92 -5.04
C GLU A 538 12.03 18.42 -3.66
N GLU A 539 10.96 19.21 -3.63
CA GLU A 539 10.31 19.65 -2.40
C GLU A 539 9.62 18.50 -1.67
N GLY A 540 8.87 17.66 -2.38
CA GLY A 540 8.25 16.46 -1.84
C GLY A 540 9.26 15.48 -1.25
N MET A 541 10.37 15.23 -1.95
CA MET A 541 11.45 14.38 -1.43
C MET A 541 12.11 14.97 -0.18
N ARG A 542 12.34 16.29 -0.15
CA ARG A 542 12.85 16.98 1.06
C ARG A 542 11.87 16.87 2.23
N HIS A 543 10.55 16.95 1.99
CA HIS A 543 9.56 16.77 3.05
C HIS A 543 9.59 15.35 3.63
N LEU A 544 9.73 14.31 2.79
CA LEU A 544 9.88 12.95 3.27
C LEU A 544 11.16 12.77 4.11
N GLN A 545 12.29 13.32 3.66
CA GLN A 545 13.55 13.28 4.42
C GLN A 545 13.42 13.97 5.78
N GLN A 546 12.89 15.20 5.81
CA GLN A 546 12.70 15.94 7.06
C GLN A 546 11.74 15.23 8.02
N LEU A 547 10.75 14.52 7.50
CA LEU A 547 9.83 13.73 8.32
C LEU A 547 10.56 12.57 9.00
N THR A 548 11.37 11.84 8.24
CA THR A 548 12.22 10.75 8.72
C THR A 548 13.22 11.23 9.78
N GLU A 549 13.92 12.34 9.53
CA GLU A 549 14.88 12.95 10.45
C GLU A 549 14.23 13.38 11.78
N ARG A 550 13.02 13.94 11.72
CA ARG A 550 12.27 14.35 12.91
C ARG A 550 11.82 13.16 13.73
N GLU A 551 11.38 12.09 13.09
CA GLU A 551 11.02 10.84 13.76
C GLU A 551 12.22 10.21 14.47
N GLU A 552 13.39 10.22 13.83
CA GLU A 552 14.67 9.78 14.43
C GLU A 552 15.07 10.65 15.63
N ALA A 553 14.92 11.97 15.52
CA ALA A 553 15.25 12.90 16.60
C ALA A 553 14.37 12.72 17.86
N LEU A 554 13.18 12.11 17.74
CA LEU A 554 12.32 11.79 18.90
C LEU A 554 12.84 10.59 19.71
N GLN A 555 13.70 9.75 19.14
CA GLN A 555 14.23 8.54 19.76
C GLN A 555 15.73 8.38 19.43
N PRO A 556 16.61 9.23 19.98
CA PRO A 556 18.03 9.29 19.60
C PRO A 556 18.81 8.01 19.94
N ASP A 557 18.32 7.22 20.89
CA ASP A 557 18.94 5.96 21.33
C ASP A 557 18.43 4.74 20.55
N VAL A 558 17.56 4.93 19.55
CA VAL A 558 16.97 3.87 18.74
C VAL A 558 17.55 3.87 17.33
N ILE A 559 17.87 2.68 16.82
CA ILE A 559 18.24 2.49 15.42
C ILE A 559 16.97 2.30 14.60
N PHE A 560 16.73 3.19 13.63
CA PHE A 560 15.68 3.04 12.64
C PHE A 560 16.24 2.32 11.40
N ALA A 561 15.51 1.31 10.93
CA ALA A 561 15.88 0.51 9.76
C ALA A 561 14.71 0.34 8.79
N GLU A 562 15.01 0.33 7.48
CA GLU A 562 14.05 -0.04 6.44
C GLU A 562 13.92 -1.56 6.33
N LEU A 563 12.70 -2.09 6.41
CA LEU A 563 12.45 -3.51 6.13
C LEU A 563 12.19 -3.72 4.64
N SER A 564 13.22 -4.18 3.92
CA SER A 564 13.13 -4.57 2.52
C SER A 564 12.89 -6.06 2.42
N TYR A 565 11.73 -6.45 1.89
CA TYR A 565 11.35 -7.86 1.83
C TYR A 565 10.73 -8.19 0.49
N GLN A 566 10.94 -9.41 0.00
CA GLN A 566 10.22 -9.86 -1.18
C GLN A 566 8.77 -10.22 -0.79
N PRO A 567 7.74 -9.58 -1.36
CA PRO A 567 6.36 -9.93 -1.01
C PRO A 567 5.94 -11.24 -1.66
N ARG A 568 5.04 -11.97 -1.00
CA ARG A 568 4.54 -13.25 -1.51
C ARG A 568 3.64 -13.13 -2.74
N GLU A 569 3.00 -11.99 -2.94
CA GLU A 569 2.24 -11.72 -4.16
C GLU A 569 3.06 -10.77 -5.02
N ALA A 570 3.34 -11.18 -6.26
CA ALA A 570 4.11 -10.39 -7.24
C ALA A 570 3.67 -8.93 -7.29
N ARG A 571 2.35 -8.73 -7.33
CA ARG A 571 1.70 -7.42 -7.41
C ARG A 571 1.91 -6.54 -6.19
N MET A 572 2.30 -7.11 -5.05
CA MET A 572 2.61 -6.35 -3.84
C MET A 572 4.02 -5.75 -3.88
N ALA A 573 4.97 -6.36 -4.60
CA ALA A 573 6.31 -5.77 -4.81
C ALA A 573 6.20 -4.39 -5.46
N ASN A 574 5.32 -4.29 -6.46
CA ASN A 574 4.92 -3.08 -7.18
C ASN A 574 4.34 -1.96 -6.29
N VAL A 575 3.87 -2.29 -5.09
CA VAL A 575 3.29 -1.34 -4.11
C VAL A 575 4.24 -1.09 -2.92
N ALA A 576 5.18 -2.00 -2.66
CA ALA A 576 6.10 -1.96 -1.52
C ALA A 576 7.41 -1.17 -1.80
N LEU A 577 7.55 -0.63 -3.02
CA LEU A 577 8.63 0.29 -3.39
C LEU A 577 8.59 1.56 -2.53
N ARG A 578 9.76 2.05 -2.12
CA ARG A 578 9.90 3.24 -1.27
C ARG A 578 11.32 3.82 -1.35
N PRO A 579 11.56 5.08 -0.95
CA PRO A 579 12.91 5.64 -0.93
C PRO A 579 13.75 5.05 0.24
N PRO A 580 15.08 4.93 0.08
CA PRO A 580 15.98 4.51 1.17
C PRO A 580 16.24 5.68 2.11
N LEU A 581 15.26 6.02 2.97
CA LEU A 581 15.37 7.18 3.87
C LEU A 581 16.12 6.86 5.18
N ARG A 582 16.11 5.61 5.63
CA ARG A 582 16.82 5.21 6.86
C ARG A 582 18.26 4.83 6.58
N ARG A 583 19.09 4.98 7.61
CA ARG A 583 20.51 4.62 7.57
C ARG A 583 20.73 3.12 7.44
N TYR A 584 19.89 2.30 8.06
CA TYR A 584 20.03 0.84 8.11
C TYR A 584 18.92 0.14 7.33
N GLU A 585 19.20 -1.08 6.86
CA GLU A 585 18.25 -1.91 6.12
C GLU A 585 18.23 -3.33 6.68
N ILE A 586 17.04 -3.91 6.82
CA ILE A 586 16.83 -5.34 7.08
C ILE A 586 16.31 -5.93 5.77
N ALA A 587 17.14 -6.72 5.08
CA ALA A 587 16.80 -7.33 3.80
C ALA A 587 16.41 -8.81 3.97
N VAL A 588 15.17 -9.16 3.60
CA VAL A 588 14.59 -10.51 3.76
C VAL A 588 14.10 -11.04 2.40
N GLY A 589 14.75 -12.08 1.86
CA GLY A 589 14.37 -12.61 0.55
C GLY A 589 14.66 -11.68 -0.64
N THR A 590 15.42 -10.59 -0.42
CA THR A 590 15.85 -9.64 -1.45
C THR A 590 17.28 -9.18 -1.18
N THR A 591 17.85 -8.43 -2.13
CA THR A 591 19.17 -7.81 -2.00
C THR A 591 19.05 -6.46 -1.27
N PRO A 592 19.97 -6.13 -0.34
CA PRO A 592 20.01 -4.80 0.27
C PRO A 592 20.46 -3.74 -0.74
N SER A 593 19.98 -2.51 -0.56
CA SER A 593 20.44 -1.31 -1.28
C SER A 593 21.60 -0.59 -0.62
N VAL A 594 21.80 -0.82 0.69
CA VAL A 594 22.85 -0.21 1.50
C VAL A 594 24.12 -1.06 1.57
N PRO A 595 25.29 -0.48 1.88
CA PRO A 595 26.52 -1.22 2.13
C PRO A 595 26.39 -2.28 3.24
N PRO A 596 27.18 -3.36 3.23
CA PRO A 596 27.07 -4.47 4.19
C PRO A 596 27.10 -4.04 5.67
N GLU A 597 27.89 -3.03 6.02
CA GLU A 597 27.99 -2.50 7.38
C GLU A 597 26.73 -1.77 7.89
N ARG A 598 25.75 -1.55 7.01
CA ARG A 598 24.44 -0.96 7.31
C ARG A 598 23.29 -1.97 7.16
N VAL A 599 23.61 -3.23 6.85
CA VAL A 599 22.62 -4.30 6.79
C VAL A 599 22.52 -4.96 8.15
N ILE A 600 21.33 -4.98 8.73
CA ILE A 600 21.06 -5.67 9.99
C ILE A 600 20.57 -7.08 9.68
N SER A 601 21.29 -8.10 10.17
CA SER A 601 20.90 -9.49 10.00
C SER A 601 19.72 -9.84 10.90
N LEU A 602 18.83 -10.73 10.43
CA LEU A 602 17.78 -11.28 11.31
C LEU A 602 18.37 -12.04 12.51
N ASN A 603 19.57 -12.60 12.38
CA ASN A 603 20.27 -13.29 13.46
C ASN A 603 20.78 -12.34 14.56
N ASP A 604 20.91 -11.05 14.26
CA ASP A 604 21.36 -10.04 15.22
C ASP A 604 20.19 -9.44 16.00
N LEU A 605 18.95 -9.78 15.64
CA LEU A 605 17.74 -9.26 16.27
C LEU A 605 17.34 -10.14 17.46
N VAL A 606 17.12 -9.48 18.59
CA VAL A 606 16.52 -10.06 19.80
C VAL A 606 15.23 -9.36 20.14
N VAL A 607 14.34 -10.06 20.84
CA VAL A 607 13.06 -9.56 21.32
C VAL A 607 13.05 -9.68 22.84
N GLY A 608 12.66 -8.60 23.52
CA GLY A 608 12.50 -8.55 24.96
C GLY A 608 11.36 -7.63 25.36
N VAL A 609 10.90 -7.75 26.60
CA VAL A 609 9.87 -6.90 27.20
C VAL A 609 10.52 -6.06 28.31
N ARG A 610 10.25 -4.75 28.32
CA ARG A 610 10.76 -3.80 29.31
C ARG A 610 9.61 -2.97 29.87
N ASN A 611 9.52 -2.88 31.20
CA ASN A 611 8.50 -2.15 31.95
C ASN A 611 7.07 -2.70 31.80
N GLY A 612 6.94 -4.03 31.70
CA GLY A 612 5.65 -4.71 31.47
C GLY A 612 5.04 -4.48 30.08
#